data_AF-A0A8S2RUB0-F1
#
_entry.id   AF-A0A8S2RUB0-F1
#
_cell.length_a   1.000
_cell.length_b   1.000
_cell.length_c   1.000
_cell.angle_alpha   90.00
_cell.angle_beta   90.00
_cell.angle_gamma   90.00
#
_symmetry.space_group_name_H-M   'P 1'
#
loop_
_entity.id
_entity.type
_entity.pdbx_description
1 polymer ?
#
loop_
_entity_poly.entity_id
_entity_poly.type
_entity_poly.pdbx_seq_one_letter_code
_entity_poly.pdbx_strand_id
1 'polypeptide(L)'
;MISKLVVIIILVTAIVNGITCRQITISNVIPRRDTDGNIMDAHDGNVFLHEGLYYYYGASYGLCKEPPGPSGCTVWHTGGCGFQLNHNVSLY
;
A
#
# COMPACT_ATOMS: atom_id res chain seq x y z
N MET A 1 12.69 23.44 46.01
CA MET A 1 11.35 23.27 45.39
C MET A 1 11.41 23.36 43.87
N ILE A 2 12.13 24.34 43.31
CA ILE A 2 12.29 24.55 41.85
C ILE A 2 12.90 23.32 41.13
N SER A 3 13.89 22.64 41.71
CA SER A 3 14.52 21.46 41.11
C SER A 3 13.58 20.26 40.94
N LYS A 4 12.64 20.06 41.87
CA LYS A 4 11.65 18.98 41.77
C LYS A 4 10.62 19.25 40.66
N LEU A 5 10.25 20.52 40.48
CA LEU A 5 9.32 20.95 39.43
C LEU A 5 9.91 20.72 38.03
N VAL A 6 11.19 21.03 37.85
CA VAL A 6 11.90 20.82 36.57
C VAL A 6 11.96 19.34 36.19
N VAL A 7 12.28 18.45 37.14
CA VAL A 7 12.33 17.00 36.89
C VAL A 7 10.95 16.45 36.50
N ILE A 8 9.88 16.93 37.13
CA ILE A 8 8.51 16.53 36.78
C ILE A 8 8.15 16.99 35.36
N ILE A 9 8.51 18.20 34.96
CA ILE A 9 8.26 18.72 33.60
C ILE A 9 8.99 17.88 32.54
N ILE A 10 10.25 17.51 32.80
CA ILE A 10 11.04 16.65 31.91
C ILE A 10 10.42 15.26 31.79
N LEU A 11 9.97 14.66 32.90
CA LEU A 11 9.32 13.35 32.86
C LEU A 11 8.00 13.39 32.09
N VAL A 12 7.18 14.41 32.33
CA VAL A 12 5.88 14.57 31.65
C VAL A 12 6.11 14.75 30.15
N THR A 13 7.02 15.62 29.72
CA THR A 13 7.33 15.83 28.30
C THR A 13 7.86 14.57 27.63
N ALA A 14 8.68 13.76 28.30
CA ALA A 14 9.13 12.46 27.77
C ALA A 14 7.97 11.47 27.55
N ILE A 15 6.94 11.49 28.41
CA ILE A 15 5.78 10.59 28.32
C ILE A 15 4.82 11.01 27.19
N VAL A 16 4.59 12.32 26.98
CA VAL A 16 3.65 12.79 25.94
C VAL A 16 4.18 12.65 24.51
N ASN A 17 5.49 12.54 24.32
CA ASN A 17 6.11 12.41 22.99
C ASN A 17 6.07 10.96 22.43
N GLY A 18 5.50 10.01 23.15
CA GLY A 18 5.81 8.59 22.95
C GLY A 18 4.96 7.78 21.97
N ILE A 19 3.83 8.26 21.45
CA ILE A 19 2.94 7.38 20.64
C ILE A 19 2.29 8.16 19.49
N THR A 20 2.94 8.15 18.32
CA THR A 20 2.28 8.47 17.05
C THR A 20 1.62 7.21 16.50
N CYS A 21 0.30 7.11 16.59
CA CYS A 21 -0.45 6.06 15.89
C CYS A 21 -0.93 6.62 14.54
N ARG A 22 -0.67 5.90 13.45
CA ARG A 22 -1.23 6.22 12.13
C ARG A 22 -2.30 5.20 11.79
N GLN A 23 -3.54 5.64 11.64
CA GLN A 23 -4.60 4.79 11.14
C GLN A 23 -4.39 4.57 9.63
N ILE A 24 -4.29 3.31 9.23
CA ILE A 24 -4.21 2.90 7.83
C ILE A 24 -5.50 2.16 7.47
N THR A 25 -6.13 2.57 6.37
CA THR A 25 -7.33 1.93 5.83
C THR A 25 -6.98 1.25 4.51
N ILE A 26 -7.24 -0.06 4.42
CA ILE A 26 -7.12 -0.81 3.16
C ILE A 26 -8.54 -1.01 2.60
N SER A 27 -8.72 -0.67 1.32
CA SER A 27 -9.97 -0.91 0.59
C SER A 27 -9.78 -2.01 -0.46
N ASN A 28 -10.79 -2.85 -0.60
CA ASN A 28 -10.92 -3.80 -1.71
C ASN A 28 -11.90 -3.30 -2.79
N VAL A 29 -12.44 -2.08 -2.64
CA VAL A 29 -13.42 -1.48 -3.57
C VAL A 29 -12.85 -0.24 -4.26
N ILE A 30 -11.93 0.47 -3.60
CA ILE A 30 -11.27 1.66 -4.14
C ILE A 30 -9.84 1.27 -4.55
N PRO A 31 -9.40 1.60 -5.78
CA PRO A 31 -8.05 1.28 -6.23
C PRO A 31 -6.97 1.87 -5.33
N ARG A 32 -5.90 1.11 -5.09
CA ARG A 32 -4.68 1.60 -4.41
C ARG A 32 -3.96 2.57 -5.34
N ARG A 33 -3.37 3.61 -4.75
CA ARG A 33 -2.64 4.66 -5.49
C ARG A 33 -1.22 4.81 -4.96
N ASP A 34 -0.30 5.10 -5.87
CA ASP A 34 1.08 5.44 -5.52
C ASP A 34 1.20 6.87 -4.95
N THR A 35 2.42 7.30 -4.66
CA THR A 35 2.70 8.64 -4.09
C THR A 35 2.38 9.80 -5.03
N ASP A 36 2.30 9.54 -6.34
CA ASP A 36 1.93 10.51 -7.37
C ASP A 36 0.41 10.51 -7.62
N GLY A 37 -0.33 9.60 -6.98
CA GLY A 37 -1.77 9.44 -7.10
C GLY A 37 -2.21 8.57 -8.27
N ASN A 38 -1.30 7.91 -9.00
CA ASN A 38 -1.65 6.97 -10.06
C ASN A 38 -2.15 5.67 -9.47
N ILE A 39 -3.03 4.96 -10.18
CA ILE A 39 -3.49 3.63 -9.76
C ILE A 39 -2.31 2.66 -9.86
N MET A 40 -2.08 1.88 -8.81
CA MET A 40 -1.06 0.85 -8.81
C MET A 40 -1.50 -0.34 -9.69
N ASP A 41 -0.77 -0.59 -10.77
CA ASP A 41 -1.01 -1.70 -11.71
C ASP A 41 -0.05 -2.84 -11.41
N ALA A 42 -0.35 -3.64 -10.38
CA ALA A 42 0.44 -4.80 -10.00
C ALA A 42 -0.52 -5.92 -9.58
N HIS A 43 -0.78 -6.85 -10.51
CA HIS A 43 -1.71 -7.96 -10.34
C HIS A 43 -0.98 -9.26 -10.07
N ASP A 44 -1.64 -10.17 -9.34
CA ASP A 44 -1.14 -11.50 -8.96
C ASP A 44 0.27 -11.48 -8.36
N GLY A 45 0.54 -10.39 -7.66
CA GLY A 45 1.86 -10.02 -7.18
C GLY A 45 2.19 -10.59 -5.81
N ASN A 46 3.35 -10.17 -5.31
CA ASN A 46 3.77 -10.46 -3.94
C ASN A 46 4.48 -9.26 -3.32
N VAL A 47 4.48 -9.20 -1.98
CA VAL A 47 5.18 -8.18 -1.20
C VAL A 47 6.39 -8.80 -0.53
N PHE A 48 7.54 -8.14 -0.62
CA PHE A 48 8.75 -8.59 0.08
C PHE A 48 9.47 -7.43 0.78
N LEU A 49 10.17 -7.75 1.87
CA LEU A 49 10.96 -6.78 2.64
C LEU A 49 12.43 -6.86 2.21
N HIS A 50 13.00 -5.72 1.82
CA HIS A 50 14.42 -5.62 1.48
C HIS A 50 14.96 -4.26 1.96
N GLU A 51 16.07 -4.27 2.69
CA GLU A 51 16.73 -3.06 3.24
C GLU A 51 15.78 -2.11 4.00
N GLY A 52 14.80 -2.67 4.71
CA GLY A 52 13.83 -1.90 5.49
C GLY A 52 12.66 -1.31 4.70
N LEU A 53 12.57 -1.60 3.40
CA LEU A 53 11.48 -1.19 2.51
C LEU A 53 10.66 -2.40 2.06
N TYR A 54 9.34 -2.23 2.06
CA TYR A 54 8.42 -3.21 1.47
C TYR A 54 8.23 -2.88 0.00
N TYR A 55 8.54 -3.85 -0.84
CA TYR A 55 8.37 -3.78 -2.28
C TYR A 55 7.17 -4.61 -2.69
N TYR A 56 6.31 -4.04 -3.54
CA TYR A 56 5.20 -4.75 -4.14
C TYR A 56 5.42 -4.88 -5.63
N TYR A 57 5.54 -6.12 -6.11
CA TYR A 57 5.68 -6.39 -7.54
C TYR A 57 4.54 -7.25 -8.05
N GLY A 58 4.19 -7.09 -9.32
CA GLY A 58 3.14 -7.87 -9.97
C GLY A 58 3.10 -7.65 -11.48
N ALA A 59 2.33 -8.47 -12.16
CA ALA A 59 2.10 -8.31 -13.59
C ALA A 59 1.30 -7.03 -13.86
N SER A 60 1.76 -6.21 -14.80
CA SER A 60 1.00 -5.05 -15.28
C SER A 60 -0.10 -5.55 -16.23
N TYR A 61 -1.35 -5.25 -15.91
CA TYR A 61 -2.51 -5.58 -16.76
C TYR A 61 -2.86 -4.42 -17.70
N GLY A 62 -2.24 -3.25 -17.52
CA GLY A 62 -2.32 -2.10 -18.41
C GLY A 62 -3.73 -1.55 -18.54
N LEU A 63 -4.30 -1.60 -19.75
CA LEU A 63 -5.62 -1.04 -20.06
C LEU A 63 -6.80 -1.96 -19.71
N CYS A 64 -6.57 -3.06 -18.99
CA CYS A 64 -7.67 -3.85 -18.43
C CYS A 64 -8.56 -2.94 -17.58
N LYS A 65 -9.83 -2.84 -17.98
CA LYS A 65 -10.87 -2.23 -17.17
C LYS A 65 -11.70 -3.35 -16.60
N GLU A 66 -11.71 -3.46 -15.28
CA GLU A 66 -12.54 -4.42 -14.58
C GLU A 66 -13.99 -4.28 -15.05
N PRO A 67 -14.61 -5.37 -15.57
CA PRO A 67 -16.00 -5.35 -15.97
C PRO A 67 -16.90 -5.00 -14.78
N PRO A 68 -17.95 -4.19 -14.96
CA PRO A 68 -18.90 -3.92 -13.89
C PRO A 68 -19.63 -5.20 -13.49
N GLY A 69 -19.79 -5.42 -12.18
CA GLY A 69 -20.50 -6.57 -11.62
C GLY A 69 -19.71 -7.29 -10.53
N PRO A 70 -20.26 -8.38 -9.95
CA PRO A 70 -19.63 -9.08 -8.83
C PRO A 70 -18.46 -9.98 -9.24
N SER A 71 -18.27 -10.20 -10.54
CA SER A 71 -17.27 -11.14 -11.06
C SER A 71 -15.92 -10.50 -11.35
N GLY A 72 -15.84 -9.19 -11.51
CA GLY A 72 -14.59 -8.52 -11.87
C GLY A 72 -13.89 -9.16 -13.08
N CYS A 73 -12.55 -9.29 -13.01
CA CYS A 73 -11.71 -9.87 -14.06
C CYS A 73 -11.65 -11.41 -14.07
N THR A 74 -12.78 -12.11 -13.94
CA THR A 74 -12.82 -13.60 -13.97
C THR A 74 -12.56 -14.23 -15.35
N VAL A 75 -12.11 -13.47 -16.35
CA VAL A 75 -11.85 -13.99 -17.69
C VAL A 75 -10.41 -14.45 -17.78
N TRP A 76 -10.16 -15.71 -17.41
CA TRP A 76 -8.82 -16.32 -17.32
C TRP A 76 -8.38 -16.94 -18.64
N HIS A 77 -8.14 -16.11 -19.66
CA HIS A 77 -7.49 -16.54 -20.90
C HIS A 77 -6.59 -15.43 -21.44
N THR A 78 -5.62 -15.77 -22.27
CA THR A 78 -4.79 -14.77 -22.96
C THR A 78 -5.67 -13.77 -23.73
N GLY A 79 -5.46 -12.48 -23.51
CA GLY A 79 -6.26 -11.38 -24.04
C GLY A 79 -7.50 -11.01 -23.21
N GLY A 80 -7.93 -11.86 -22.27
CA GLY A 80 -8.97 -11.54 -21.29
C GLY A 80 -8.42 -10.55 -20.27
N CYS A 81 -9.16 -9.48 -19.97
CA CYS A 81 -8.78 -8.38 -19.06
C CYS A 81 -7.31 -8.32 -18.61
N GLY A 82 -6.41 -7.96 -19.53
CA GLY A 82 -5.01 -7.71 -19.21
C GLY A 82 -4.10 -8.94 -19.22
N PHE A 83 -4.63 -10.17 -19.07
CA PHE A 83 -3.88 -11.43 -19.13
C PHE A 83 -3.13 -11.57 -20.46
N GLN A 84 -1.81 -11.66 -20.40
CA GLN A 84 -0.91 -11.70 -21.54
C GLN A 84 0.22 -12.72 -21.28
N LEU A 85 0.84 -13.23 -22.33
CA LEU A 85 1.99 -14.14 -22.17
C LEU A 85 3.31 -13.38 -21.97
N ASN A 86 3.29 -12.06 -22.15
CA ASN A 86 4.44 -11.17 -22.13
C ASN A 86 4.15 -9.91 -21.29
N HIS A 87 3.68 -10.10 -20.06
CA HIS A 87 3.43 -8.99 -19.15
C HIS A 87 4.71 -8.19 -18.85
N ASN A 88 4.56 -6.88 -18.78
CA ASN A 88 5.49 -6.07 -18.02
C ASN A 88 5.32 -6.38 -16.52
N VAL A 89 6.38 -6.16 -15.74
CA VAL A 89 6.34 -6.28 -14.28
C VAL A 89 6.42 -4.89 -13.69
N SER A 90 5.41 -4.52 -12.91
CA SER A 90 5.45 -3.29 -12.11
C SER A 90 6.13 -3.58 -10.78
N LEU A 91 6.88 -2.60 -10.28
CA LEU A 91 7.50 -2.62 -8.96
C LEU A 91 7.19 -1.29 -8.28
N TYR A 92 6.66 -1.37 -7.06
CA TYR A 92 6.36 -0.25 -6.19
C TYR A 92 7.09 -0.41 -4.86
#